data_AF-A0A7C6DZI6-F1
#
_entry.id   AF-A0A7C6DZI6-F1
#
_cell.length_a   1.000
_cell.length_b   1.000
_cell.length_c   1.000
_cell.angle_alpha   90.00
_cell.angle_beta   90.00
_cell.angle_gamma   90.00
#
_symmetry.space_group_name_H-M   'P 1'
#
loop_
_entity.id
_entity.type
_entity.pdbx_description
1 polymer ?
#
loop_
_entity_poly.entity_id
_entity_poly.type
_entity_poly.pdbx_seq_one_letter_code
_entity_poly.pdbx_strand_id
1 'polypeptide(L)' 'MKKVMVIHRYGENWDYSLYVVSDRIAERAEKLMERGDWESAYELVLKNDRSSEKLRKKDDWHSLDTIDILLEYIEGVSL' A
#
# COMPACT_ATOMS: atom_id res chain seq x y z
N MET A 1 6.38 -8.17 -8.96
CA MET A 1 5.77 -6.88 -8.59
C MET A 1 4.58 -7.20 -7.72
N LYS A 2 4.31 -6.35 -6.75
CA LYS A 2 3.22 -6.53 -5.79
C LYS A 2 2.32 -5.30 -5.81
N LYS A 3 1.01 -5.53 -5.79
CA LYS A 3 -0.01 -4.48 -5.67
C LYS A 3 -0.26 -4.21 -4.20
N VAL A 4 -0.07 -2.97 -3.80
CA VAL A 4 -0.34 -2.48 -2.45
C VAL A 4 -1.53 -1.55 -2.52
N MET A 5 -2.59 -1.86 -1.80
CA MET A 5 -3.71 -0.95 -1.61
C MET A 5 -3.58 -0.27 -0.26
N VAL A 6 -3.60 1.05 -0.27
CA VAL A 6 -3.67 1.87 0.95
C VAL A 6 -5.12 2.30 1.10
N ILE A 7 -5.74 1.98 2.23
CA ILE A 7 -7.11 2.39 2.56
C ILE A 7 -7.02 3.51 3.59
N HIS A 8 -7.65 4.64 3.30
CA HIS A 8 -7.80 5.76 4.22
C HIS A 8 -9.24 5.83 4.72
N ARG A 9 -9.43 5.72 6.04
CA ARG A 9 -10.74 5.86 6.67
C ARG A 9 -10.81 7.15 7.49
N TYR A 10 -11.73 8.03 7.09
CA TYR A 10 -12.03 9.31 7.71
C TYR A 10 -13.49 9.30 8.22
N GLY A 11 -13.71 8.73 9.42
CA GLY A 11 -15.04 8.51 9.96
C GLY A 11 -15.87 7.50 9.14
N GLU A 12 -16.94 7.98 8.51
CA GLU A 12 -17.78 7.18 7.60
C GLU A 12 -17.27 7.20 6.15
N ASN A 13 -16.31 8.06 5.82
CA ASN A 13 -15.73 8.14 4.48
C ASN A 13 -14.55 7.19 4.33
N TRP A 14 -14.48 6.53 3.17
CA TRP A 14 -13.43 5.59 2.81
C TRP A 14 -12.87 6.01 1.46
N ASP A 15 -11.56 6.08 1.36
CA ASP A 15 -10.83 6.28 0.12
C ASP A 15 -9.72 5.23 0.01
N TYR A 16 -9.26 4.96 -1.20
CA TYR A 16 -8.15 4.05 -1.42
C TYR A 16 -7.22 4.52 -2.53
N SER A 17 -5.94 4.18 -2.38
CA SER A 17 -4.91 4.39 -3.38
C SER A 17 -4.22 3.07 -3.71
N LEU A 18 -3.96 2.84 -4.99
CA LEU A 18 -3.27 1.64 -5.48
C LEU A 18 -1.84 2.00 -5.89
N TYR A 19 -0.91 1.20 -5.38
CA TYR A 19 0.51 1.32 -5.64
C TYR A 19 1.04 -0.01 -6.16
N VAL A 20 2.07 0.05 -7.01
CA VAL A 20 2.72 -1.15 -7.54
C VAL A 20 4.21 -1.05 -7.29
N VAL A 21 4.73 -1.92 -6.45
CA VAL A 21 6.13 -1.92 -6.01
C VAL A 21 6.80 -3.27 -6.24
N SER A 22 8.13 -3.32 -6.16
CA SER A 22 8.85 -4.59 -6.21
C SER A 22 8.59 -5.46 -4.97
N ASP A 23 8.74 -6.77 -5.12
CA ASP A 23 8.45 -7.75 -4.07
C ASP A 23 9.23 -7.47 -2.78
N ARG A 24 10.52 -7.09 -2.91
CA ARG A 24 11.37 -6.70 -1.79
C ARG A 24 10.83 -5.48 -1.01
N ILE A 25 10.21 -4.53 -1.69
CA ILE A 25 9.65 -3.33 -1.05
C ILE A 25 8.35 -3.70 -0.33
N ALA A 26 7.51 -4.50 -0.99
CA ALA A 26 6.30 -5.07 -0.42
C ALA A 26 6.56 -5.83 0.89
N GLU A 27 7.48 -6.81 0.90
CA GLU A 27 7.85 -7.57 2.10
C GLU A 27 8.39 -6.70 3.25
N ARG A 28 9.05 -5.58 2.92
CA ARG A 28 9.53 -4.62 3.93
C ARG A 28 8.39 -3.78 4.50
N ALA A 29 7.42 -3.40 3.67
CA ALA A 29 6.23 -2.68 4.12
C ALA A 29 5.38 -3.56 5.04
N GLU A 30 5.20 -4.85 4.72
CA GLU A 30 4.52 -5.83 5.59
C GLU A 30 5.19 -5.91 6.97
N LYS A 31 6.52 -6.04 7.02
CA LYS A 31 7.26 -6.08 8.30
C LYS A 31 7.12 -4.81 9.14
N LEU A 32 6.92 -3.66 8.50
CA LEU A 32 6.67 -2.40 9.21
C LEU A 32 5.23 -2.39 9.78
N MET A 33 4.27 -2.88 9.00
CA MET A 33 2.87 -3.05 9.45
C MET A 33 2.74 -4.02 10.61
N GLU A 34 3.44 -5.16 10.59
CA GLU A 34 3.47 -6.13 11.70
C GLU A 34 3.95 -5.50 13.02
N ARG A 35 4.70 -4.39 12.94
CA ARG A 35 5.22 -3.63 14.09
C ARG A 35 4.34 -2.43 14.46
N GLY A 36 3.25 -2.18 13.74
CA GLY A 36 2.39 -1.01 13.91
C GLY A 36 2.95 0.29 13.31
N ASP A 37 4.06 0.23 12.57
CA ASP A 37 4.69 1.40 11.96
C ASP A 37 4.12 1.66 10.56
N TRP A 38 2.83 2.02 10.54
CA TRP A 38 2.10 2.25 9.30
C TRP A 38 2.67 3.42 8.49
N GLU A 39 3.07 4.51 9.16
CA GLU A 39 3.59 5.70 8.48
C GLU A 39 4.85 5.38 7.69
N SER A 40 5.79 4.64 8.29
CA SER A 40 7.00 4.19 7.58
C SER A 40 6.68 3.20 6.46
N ALA A 41 5.68 2.32 6.64
CA ALA A 41 5.24 1.39 5.61
C ALA A 41 4.68 2.14 4.39
N TYR A 42 3.82 3.12 4.63
CA TYR A 42 3.22 3.96 3.60
C TYR A 42 4.28 4.79 2.86
N GLU A 43 5.18 5.47 3.59
CA GLU A 43 6.25 6.24 2.97
C GLU A 43 7.16 5.36 2.09
N LEU A 44 7.47 4.15 2.55
CA LEU A 44 8.31 3.22 1.81
C LEU A 44 7.65 2.83 0.48
N VAL A 45 6.35 2.53 0.50
CA VAL A 45 5.58 2.21 -0.71
C VAL A 45 5.54 3.42 -1.65
N LEU A 46 5.15 4.59 -1.15
CA LEU A 46 5.02 5.81 -1.94
C LEU A 46 6.33 6.22 -2.62
N LYS A 47 7.46 6.17 -1.90
CA LYS A 47 8.79 6.53 -2.43
C LYS A 47 9.25 5.59 -3.54
N ASN A 48 8.84 4.32 -3.52
CA ASN A 48 9.29 3.29 -4.46
C ASN A 48 8.28 2.98 -5.58
N ASP A 49 7.07 3.56 -5.48
CA ASP A 49 6.03 3.46 -6.51
C ASP A 49 6.53 4.00 -7.86
N ARG A 50 7.06 5.23 -7.86
CA ARG A 50 7.60 5.88 -9.07
C ARG A 50 8.76 5.12 -9.71
N SER A 51 9.65 4.55 -8.91
CA SER A 51 10.76 3.74 -9.42
C SER A 51 10.29 2.47 -10.13
N SER A 52 9.08 2.02 -9.79
CA SER A 52 8.45 0.83 -10.34
C SER A 52 7.59 1.12 -11.58
N GLU A 53 7.35 2.39 -11.90
CA GLU A 53 6.45 2.83 -12.98
C GLU A 53 6.81 2.24 -14.35
N LYS A 54 8.11 2.22 -14.68
CA LYS A 54 8.61 1.67 -15.95
C LYS A 54 8.46 0.16 -16.09
N LEU A 55 8.18 -0.54 -15.00
CA LEU A 55 8.06 -2.00 -14.94
C LEU A 55 6.60 -2.47 -14.88
N ARG A 56 5.64 -1.54 -14.87
CA ARG A 56 4.21 -1.82 -14.75
C ARG A 56 3.64 -2.39 -16.05
N LYS A 57 2.82 -3.43 -15.92
CA LYS A 57 1.95 -3.91 -16.99
C LYS A 57 0.58 -3.24 -16.87
N LYS A 58 -0.13 -3.12 -17.99
CA LYS A 58 -1.48 -2.53 -18.02
C LYS A 58 -2.46 -3.26 -17.08
N ASP A 59 -2.30 -4.57 -16.95
CA ASP A 59 -3.15 -5.43 -16.12
C ASP A 59 -2.92 -5.23 -14.61
N ASP A 60 -1.85 -4.50 -14.24
CA ASP A 60 -1.56 -4.24 -12.83
C ASP A 60 -2.54 -3.23 -12.20
N TRP A 61 -3.31 -2.48 -12.99
CA TRP A 61 -4.16 -1.40 -12.49
C TRP A 61 -5.65 -1.74 -12.32
N HIS A 62 -6.14 -2.77 -13.00
CA HIS A 62 -7.59 -2.91 -13.21
C HIS A 62 -8.30 -3.99 -12.39
N SER A 63 -7.57 -4.77 -11.58
CA SER A 63 -8.17 -5.83 -10.75
C SER A 63 -7.81 -5.67 -9.28
N LEU A 64 -8.86 -5.58 -8.45
CA LEU A 64 -8.80 -5.63 -6.99
C LEU A 64 -8.68 -7.07 -6.47
N ASP A 65 -8.86 -8.08 -7.32
CA ASP A 65 -8.77 -9.50 -6.94
C ASP A 65 -7.32 -9.96 -6.74
N THR A 66 -6.36 -9.11 -7.06
CA THR A 66 -4.92 -9.41 -7.01
C THR A 66 -4.15 -8.47 -6.08
N ILE A 67 -4.82 -7.86 -5.09
CA ILE A 67 -4.12 -7.05 -4.09
C ILE A 67 -3.30 -7.97 -3.19
N ASP A 68 -1.99 -7.73 -3.15
CA ASP A 68 -1.08 -8.54 -2.35
C ASP A 68 -0.98 -8.03 -0.91
N ILE A 69 -1.01 -6.71 -0.72
CA ILE A 69 -0.83 -6.06 0.59
C ILE A 69 -1.89 -4.99 0.80
N LEU A 70 -2.46 -4.98 2.00
CA LEU A 70 -3.38 -3.96 2.48
C LEU A 70 -2.69 -3.13 3.57
N LEU A 71 -2.58 -1.82 3.34
CA LEU A 71 -2.16 -0.86 4.35
C LEU A 71 -3.38 -0.04 4.77
N GLU A 72 -4.01 -0.42 5.87
CA GLU A 72 -5.19 0.29 6.38
C GLU A 72 -4.79 1.38 7.38
N TYR A 73 -5.14 2.63 7.09
CA TYR A 73 -5.08 3.74 8.03
C TYR A 73 -6.48 4.10 8.52
N ILE A 74 -6.69 3.94 9.82
CA ILE A 74 -7.92 4.33 10.48
C ILE A 74 -7.63 5.56 11.32
N GLU A 75 -7.99 6.74 10.81
CA GLU A 75 -7.88 7.97 11.59
C GLU A 75 -8.96 7.94 12.69
N GLY A 76 -8.55 7.93 13.97
CA GLY A 76 -9.47 8.03 15.10
C GLY A 76 -9.47 6.88 16.11
N VAL A 77 -8.57 5.89 15.99
CA VAL A 77 -8.30 4.96 17.11
C VAL A 77 -7.02 5.40 17.81
N SER A 78 -7.13 6.39 18.70
CA SER A 78 -6.17 6.45 19.81
C SER A 78 -6.43 5.20 20.65
N LEU A 79 -5.41 4.33 20.76
CA LEU A 79 -5.40 3.23 21.74
C LEU A 79 -5.52 3.76 23.16
#